data_AF-A0A2S9YCY8-F1
#
_entry.id   AF-A0A2S9YCY8-F1
#
_cell.length_a   1.000
_cell.length_b   1.000
_cell.length_c   1.000
_cell.angle_alpha   90.00
_cell.angle_beta   90.00
_cell.angle_gamma   90.00
#
_symmetry.space_group_name_H-M   'P 1'
#
loop_
_entity.id
_entity.type
_entity.pdbx_description
1 polymer ?
#
loop_
_entity_poly.entity_id
_entity_poly.type
_entity_poly.pdbx_seq_one_letter_code
_entity_poly.pdbx_strand_id
1 'polypeptide(L)'
;MFVAACSDDGSAEDMDTSGTTDADGDGDGDGDGTGDGDGTGDGDGDGDGDGDGDGDGDGDGDGDGDGDGDGPDLDSPVVKRGGIYMPSRHDSFHFTHGDSFSPEEIEDEMREQFNRYYTDPDWVPTRDLYVSPTGDTPLDQSSEDSPGSIDDIPTTVQPGDHVHFAAGTYEDVNIQLSSSESGTYDDPIVFSGARGPNDERLSSLECHEGGNNHTSSCFNLERAAYIAVEGFELSGGRYGVRAVGQVTTTNHVLGIAMLDNDAHDSCADPLFTGEASWLVVEGNLAYNGGDCDGHGIYLSNGGDFVIVRGNELWNNESSDLQINSDPITTCQDDLDTDAVCDGNAFNDFEGKGISEFYWIEGNYFHAGLTVGPNLTGVRNSVFLGNVMAFMGAHGITLWQESGKTDPEGVNPNLGSAYNLIQQNVFFNDPKSAANGGKHVIKFQHFADNNEVIENIIAAGAIDGDEVVPDPSIILVEIVDDSDNNTFQGNCAWGGSNFAEDTPGVFPRTENTDWFTTLEVSWFANFPFDKGGSIEDWNITDDAPEACPKLTFGN
;
A
#
# COMPACT_ATOMS: atom_id res chain seq x y z
N MET A 1 -15.64 -5.61 -24.30
CA MET A 1 -15.60 -6.97 -23.75
C MET A 1 -14.57 -6.89 -22.66
N PHE A 2 -15.04 -6.54 -21.45
CA PHE A 2 -14.22 -6.30 -20.27
C PHE A 2 -13.87 -7.65 -19.63
N VAL A 3 -12.62 -7.80 -19.16
CA VAL A 3 -12.16 -8.99 -18.45
C VAL A 3 -11.39 -8.53 -17.22
N ALA A 4 -12.04 -8.67 -16.07
CA ALA A 4 -11.50 -8.82 -14.70
C ALA A 4 -10.35 -7.87 -14.24
N ALA A 5 -10.73 -6.73 -13.69
CA ALA A 5 -10.26 -6.25 -12.40
C ALA A 5 -11.52 -6.17 -11.51
N CYS A 6 -11.45 -6.64 -10.27
CA CYS A 6 -12.63 -6.90 -9.44
C CYS A 6 -13.50 -5.65 -9.21
N SER A 7 -14.81 -5.87 -9.28
CA SER A 7 -15.89 -5.03 -8.73
C SER A 7 -16.29 -3.76 -9.49
N ASP A 8 -17.35 -3.85 -10.30
CA ASP A 8 -18.38 -2.79 -10.30
C ASP A 8 -19.79 -3.31 -10.65
N ASP A 9 -20.79 -2.58 -10.16
CA ASP A 9 -22.24 -2.62 -10.44
C ASP A 9 -23.14 -3.60 -9.67
N GLY A 10 -23.36 -3.26 -8.40
CA GLY A 10 -24.61 -3.57 -7.70
C GLY A 10 -25.80 -2.83 -8.32
N SER A 11 -26.43 -3.49 -9.30
CA SER A 11 -27.60 -3.05 -10.07
C SER A 11 -28.73 -2.43 -9.25
N ALA A 12 -28.98 -1.14 -9.45
CA ALA A 12 -30.24 -0.48 -9.15
C ALA A 12 -31.19 -0.63 -10.35
N GLU A 13 -32.18 -1.54 -10.27
CA GLU A 13 -33.32 -1.51 -11.18
C GLU A 13 -34.63 -1.88 -10.44
N ASP A 14 -35.54 -0.90 -10.50
CA ASP A 14 -36.98 -1.02 -10.70
C ASP A 14 -37.93 -1.10 -9.47
N MET A 15 -38.57 0.03 -9.14
CA MET A 15 -40.04 0.22 -9.20
C MET A 15 -40.47 1.56 -8.56
N ASP A 16 -40.95 2.50 -9.38
CA ASP A 16 -42.39 2.85 -9.46
C ASP A 16 -42.59 4.20 -10.16
N THR A 17 -42.98 4.12 -11.43
CA THR A 17 -43.56 5.24 -12.18
C THR A 17 -45.05 5.37 -11.88
N SER A 18 -45.45 6.46 -11.21
CA SER A 18 -46.87 6.85 -11.13
C SER A 18 -46.98 8.38 -11.07
N GLY A 19 -47.48 8.95 -12.17
CA GLY A 19 -47.37 10.38 -12.51
C GLY A 19 -48.27 11.35 -11.77
N THR A 20 -48.13 12.64 -12.12
CA THR A 20 -49.11 13.44 -12.87
C THR A 20 -48.64 14.91 -12.97
N THR A 21 -48.49 15.38 -14.21
CA THR A 21 -48.92 16.66 -14.80
C THR A 21 -48.81 18.01 -14.04
N ASP A 22 -48.25 18.97 -14.79
CA ASP A 22 -48.63 20.39 -14.95
C ASP A 22 -47.89 21.49 -14.15
N ALA A 23 -47.24 22.37 -14.93
CA ALA A 23 -47.44 23.83 -15.01
C ALA A 23 -46.20 24.71 -14.77
N ASP A 24 -45.72 25.27 -15.90
CA ASP A 24 -45.36 26.67 -16.20
C ASP A 24 -44.59 27.52 -15.18
N GLY A 25 -43.50 28.12 -15.65
CA GLY A 25 -42.84 29.26 -15.00
C GLY A 25 -41.69 29.84 -15.82
N ASP A 26 -42.02 30.65 -16.83
CA ASP A 26 -41.10 31.50 -17.59
C ASP A 26 -40.33 32.49 -16.69
N GLY A 27 -39.08 32.79 -17.07
CA GLY A 27 -38.26 33.80 -16.40
C GLY A 27 -37.04 34.23 -17.23
N ASP A 28 -37.29 34.95 -18.33
CA ASP A 28 -36.27 35.68 -19.09
C ASP A 28 -35.60 36.76 -18.23
N GLY A 29 -34.28 36.89 -18.37
CA GLY A 29 -33.47 37.92 -17.71
C GLY A 29 -32.18 38.21 -18.46
N ASP A 30 -32.30 38.90 -19.58
CA ASP A 30 -31.19 39.53 -20.31
C ASP A 30 -30.44 40.54 -19.40
N GLY A 31 -29.11 40.50 -19.46
CA GLY A 31 -28.21 41.32 -18.65
C GLY A 31 -26.87 41.53 -19.34
N ASP A 32 -26.90 42.20 -20.49
CA ASP A 32 -25.78 42.71 -21.25
C ASP A 32 -25.02 43.81 -20.47
N GLY A 33 -23.73 43.57 -20.25
CA GLY A 33 -22.81 44.50 -19.59
C GLY A 33 -21.41 44.41 -20.21
N THR A 34 -21.20 45.14 -21.31
CA THR A 34 -19.89 45.40 -21.90
C THR A 34 -19.07 46.30 -20.99
N GLY A 35 -17.84 45.91 -20.68
CA GLY A 35 -16.86 46.71 -19.94
C GLY A 35 -15.46 46.50 -20.50
N ASP A 36 -15.12 47.28 -21.53
CA ASP A 36 -13.77 47.40 -22.07
C ASP A 36 -12.85 48.07 -21.02
N GLY A 37 -11.69 47.45 -20.79
CA GLY A 37 -10.67 47.93 -19.85
C GLY A 37 -9.28 47.74 -20.44
N ASP A 38 -8.95 48.59 -21.40
CA ASP A 38 -7.63 48.71 -22.01
C ASP A 38 -6.60 49.16 -20.95
N GLY A 39 -5.54 48.39 -20.77
CA GLY A 39 -4.40 48.71 -19.91
C GLY A 39 -3.10 48.31 -20.58
N THR A 40 -2.66 49.10 -21.56
CA THR A 40 -1.31 49.03 -22.15
C THR A 40 -0.29 49.50 -21.13
N GLY A 41 0.66 48.63 -20.77
CA GLY A 41 1.82 48.95 -19.95
C GLY A 41 3.08 48.40 -20.58
N ASP A 42 3.65 49.15 -21.54
CA ASP A 42 4.98 48.93 -22.08
C ASP A 42 6.03 49.24 -21.00
N GLY A 43 6.96 48.31 -20.79
CA GLY A 43 8.09 48.44 -19.89
C GLY A 43 9.33 47.83 -20.52
N ASP A 44 9.92 48.57 -21.46
CA ASP A 44 11.24 48.30 -22.02
C ASP A 44 12.30 48.38 -20.91
N GLY A 45 13.15 47.35 -20.85
CA GLY A 45 14.27 47.26 -19.93
C GLY A 45 15.46 46.57 -20.62
N ASP A 46 16.07 47.28 -21.56
CA ASP A 46 17.35 46.91 -22.17
C ASP A 46 18.45 46.86 -21.09
N GLY A 47 19.12 45.72 -21.00
CA GLY A 47 20.28 45.50 -20.15
C GLY A 47 21.38 44.80 -20.93
N ASP A 48 22.06 45.57 -21.79
CA ASP A 48 23.30 45.15 -22.46
C ASP A 48 24.38 44.81 -21.43
N GLY A 49 24.86 43.56 -21.49
CA GLY A 49 26.00 43.07 -20.73
C GLY A 49 26.97 42.37 -21.65
N ASP A 50 27.77 43.14 -22.36
CA ASP A 50 28.92 42.68 -23.14
C ASP A 50 29.94 41.99 -22.21
N GLY A 51 30.17 40.71 -22.45
CA GLY A 51 31.20 39.91 -21.81
C GLY A 51 32.00 39.16 -22.87
N ASP A 52 32.92 39.86 -23.51
CA ASP A 52 33.94 39.27 -24.39
C ASP A 52 34.80 38.27 -23.60
N GLY A 53 34.70 37.00 -23.99
CA GLY A 53 35.53 35.92 -23.49
C GLY A 53 36.07 35.11 -24.66
N ASP A 54 37.09 35.65 -25.33
CA ASP A 54 37.90 34.92 -26.30
C ASP A 54 38.55 33.71 -25.62
N GLY A 55 38.13 32.52 -26.05
CA GLY A 55 38.69 31.24 -25.65
C GLY A 55 38.83 30.34 -26.86
N ASP A 56 39.80 30.66 -27.72
CA ASP A 56 40.28 29.74 -28.77
C ASP A 56 40.80 28.46 -28.11
N GLY A 57 40.04 27.37 -28.29
CA GLY A 57 40.39 26.03 -27.87
C GLY A 57 40.06 25.05 -28.97
N ASP A 58 40.87 25.05 -30.03
CA ASP A 58 40.93 23.97 -31.01
C ASP A 58 41.32 22.68 -30.29
N GLY A 59 40.34 21.79 -30.11
CA GLY A 59 40.51 20.46 -29.57
C GLY A 59 39.82 19.45 -30.48
N ASP A 60 40.44 19.17 -31.63
CA ASP A 60 40.14 17.99 -32.44
C ASP A 60 40.45 16.74 -31.58
N GLY A 61 39.41 16.18 -30.98
CA GLY A 61 39.43 14.90 -30.29
C GLY A 61 38.45 13.96 -30.95
N ASP A 62 38.87 13.35 -32.07
CA ASP A 62 38.28 12.12 -32.59
C ASP A 62 38.48 11.02 -31.52
N GLY A 63 37.49 10.88 -30.65
CA GLY A 63 37.35 9.78 -29.72
C GLY A 63 36.09 9.01 -30.09
N ASP A 64 36.25 8.00 -30.95
CA ASP A 64 35.32 6.87 -31.04
C ASP A 64 35.35 6.17 -29.67
N GLY A 65 34.56 6.69 -28.73
CA GLY A 65 34.24 6.05 -27.46
C GLY A 65 33.04 5.17 -27.71
N ASP A 66 33.31 3.88 -27.94
CA ASP A 66 32.32 2.83 -27.87
C ASP A 66 31.47 3.04 -26.60
N GLY A 67 30.16 3.17 -26.81
CA GLY A 67 29.18 3.24 -25.74
C GLY A 67 29.09 1.89 -25.05
N ASP A 68 29.99 1.67 -24.09
CA ASP A 68 29.74 0.77 -22.99
C ASP A 68 28.86 1.54 -22.01
N GLY A 69 27.58 1.19 -21.99
CA GLY A 69 26.63 1.74 -21.06
C GLY A 69 27.16 1.57 -19.65
N ASP A 70 27.26 2.70 -18.95
CA ASP A 70 27.27 2.74 -17.50
C ASP A 70 25.96 2.12 -17.01
N GLY A 71 25.92 0.79 -16.95
CA GLY A 71 25.03 0.10 -16.03
C GLY A 71 25.33 0.63 -14.63
N PRO A 72 24.32 0.79 -13.76
CA PRO A 72 24.53 1.30 -12.42
C PRO A 72 25.63 0.49 -11.75
N ASP A 73 26.58 1.18 -11.09
CA ASP A 73 27.69 0.60 -10.35
C ASP A 73 27.14 -0.42 -9.32
N LEU A 74 27.14 -1.71 -9.68
CA LEU A 74 26.44 -2.79 -8.97
C LEU A 74 27.10 -3.18 -7.62
N ASP A 75 28.18 -2.49 -7.24
CA ASP A 75 28.92 -2.69 -5.98
C ASP A 75 28.68 -1.59 -4.93
N SER A 76 27.88 -0.56 -5.23
CA SER A 76 27.52 0.47 -4.24
C SER A 76 26.34 0.01 -3.40
N PRO A 77 26.43 -0.16 -2.05
CA PRO A 77 25.39 -0.76 -1.17
C PRO A 77 24.03 -0.04 -1.20
N VAL A 78 23.93 1.05 -1.95
CA VAL A 78 22.79 1.93 -2.07
C VAL A 78 22.67 2.43 -3.53
N VAL A 79 21.54 2.17 -4.18
CA VAL A 79 21.10 2.72 -5.47
C VAL A 79 20.16 3.90 -5.24
N LYS A 80 20.45 5.06 -5.83
CA LYS A 80 19.52 6.19 -5.81
C LYS A 80 18.36 5.96 -6.77
N ARG A 81 17.12 5.83 -6.27
CA ARG A 81 15.87 5.77 -7.06
C ARG A 81 14.98 6.94 -6.70
N GLY A 82 14.62 7.77 -7.68
CA GLY A 82 13.68 8.89 -7.47
C GLY A 82 14.11 9.94 -6.43
N GLY A 83 15.39 9.98 -6.02
CA GLY A 83 15.85 10.85 -4.92
C GLY A 83 16.17 10.11 -3.62
N ILE A 84 15.61 8.90 -3.42
CA ILE A 84 15.85 8.03 -2.26
C ILE A 84 17.02 7.10 -2.51
N TYR A 85 17.88 7.01 -1.52
CA TYR A 85 18.94 6.01 -1.41
C TYR A 85 18.34 4.65 -1.03
N MET A 86 18.02 3.82 -2.03
CA MET A 86 17.53 2.44 -1.87
C MET A 86 18.71 1.48 -1.75
N PRO A 87 18.62 0.31 -1.10
CA PRO A 87 19.75 -0.64 -1.06
C PRO A 87 20.12 -1.16 -2.45
N SER A 88 21.42 -1.42 -2.68
CA SER A 88 21.82 -2.33 -3.76
C SER A 88 21.86 -3.74 -3.20
N ARG A 89 21.09 -4.63 -3.83
CA ARG A 89 21.17 -6.10 -3.94
C ARG A 89 21.75 -7.02 -2.85
N HIS A 90 22.55 -6.61 -1.90
CA HIS A 90 23.18 -7.46 -0.91
C HIS A 90 23.40 -6.67 0.37
N ASP A 91 22.41 -6.72 1.26
CA ASP A 91 22.55 -6.96 2.70
C ASP A 91 21.22 -6.59 3.36
N SER A 92 20.79 -7.44 4.30
CA SER A 92 19.57 -7.36 5.10
C SER A 92 19.50 -6.04 5.88
N PHE A 93 19.06 -4.98 5.22
CA PHE A 93 18.74 -3.70 5.85
C PHE A 93 17.26 -3.72 6.26
N HIS A 94 17.02 -4.23 7.46
CA HIS A 94 15.76 -4.04 8.16
C HIS A 94 15.81 -2.64 8.79
N PHE A 95 14.91 -1.72 8.41
CA PHE A 95 14.74 -0.51 9.23
C PHE A 95 14.11 -0.96 10.54
N THR A 96 14.84 -0.90 11.64
CA THR A 96 14.26 -1.19 12.94
C THR A 96 13.28 -0.08 13.32
N HIS A 97 12.25 -0.44 14.09
CA HIS A 97 11.36 0.52 14.72
C HIS A 97 12.21 1.55 15.49
N GLY A 98 12.04 2.84 15.16
CA GLY A 98 12.82 3.93 15.75
C GLY A 98 14.05 4.38 14.95
N ASP A 99 14.35 3.74 13.82
CA ASP A 99 15.41 4.21 12.92
C ASP A 99 15.00 5.53 12.24
N SER A 100 15.93 6.47 12.17
CA SER A 100 15.72 7.73 11.47
C SER A 100 15.73 7.50 9.95
N PHE A 101 14.60 7.77 9.27
CA PHE A 101 14.52 7.73 7.81
C PHE A 101 15.15 8.97 7.13
N SER A 102 15.78 9.87 7.89
CA SER A 102 16.48 11.03 7.34
C SER A 102 17.83 10.57 6.77
N PRO A 103 18.11 10.79 5.48
CA PRO A 103 19.49 10.85 5.03
C PRO A 103 20.15 12.01 5.76
N GLU A 104 21.28 11.79 6.43
CA GLU A 104 22.08 12.86 7.04
C GLU A 104 22.54 13.92 6.01
N GLU A 105 22.32 13.70 4.70
CA GLU A 105 22.85 14.53 3.60
C GLU A 105 21.82 15.33 2.79
N ILE A 106 20.52 15.32 3.13
CA ILE A 106 19.55 16.22 2.49
C ILE A 106 19.23 17.37 3.46
N GLU A 107 20.12 18.38 3.49
CA GLU A 107 20.00 19.49 4.44
C GLU A 107 18.81 20.44 4.17
N ASP A 108 18.04 20.33 3.08
CA ASP A 108 16.94 21.30 2.77
C ASP A 108 15.68 20.76 2.05
N GLU A 109 15.57 19.47 1.68
CA GLU A 109 14.43 18.90 0.91
C GLU A 109 13.78 17.70 1.64
N MET A 110 12.55 17.89 2.13
CA MET A 110 11.67 16.93 2.87
C MET A 110 12.26 16.17 4.07
N ARG A 111 11.74 16.47 5.27
CA ARG A 111 12.03 15.72 6.50
C ARG A 111 11.10 14.52 6.62
N GLU A 112 11.60 13.45 7.24
CA GLU A 112 10.80 12.33 7.73
C GLU A 112 9.65 12.83 8.61
N GLN A 113 8.42 12.33 8.39
CA GLN A 113 7.21 12.73 9.13
C GLN A 113 6.32 11.54 9.54
N PHE A 114 6.85 10.33 9.65
CA PHE A 114 6.15 9.22 10.29
C PHE A 114 5.79 9.59 11.74
N ASN A 115 4.79 8.89 12.29
CA ASN A 115 4.33 9.14 13.64
C ASN A 115 5.50 9.05 14.65
N ARG A 116 5.72 10.08 15.46
CA ARG A 116 6.83 10.12 16.41
C ARG A 116 6.73 9.07 17.51
N TYR A 117 5.52 8.62 17.83
CA TYR A 117 5.32 7.49 18.74
C TYR A 117 5.99 6.22 18.19
N TYR A 118 6.00 6.07 16.86
CA TYR A 118 6.72 5.00 16.18
C TYR A 118 8.21 5.34 16.02
N THR A 119 8.58 6.52 15.52
CA THR A 119 10.00 6.77 15.23
C THR A 119 10.88 7.11 16.44
N ASP A 120 10.31 7.33 17.63
CA ASP A 120 11.05 7.72 18.83
C ASP A 120 10.68 6.83 20.03
N PRO A 121 11.48 5.80 20.35
CA PRO A 121 11.21 4.92 21.49
C PRO A 121 11.32 5.63 22.84
N ASP A 122 11.90 6.84 22.88
CA ASP A 122 11.98 7.69 24.07
C ASP A 122 10.86 8.74 24.13
N TRP A 123 9.86 8.70 23.23
CA TRP A 123 8.70 9.58 23.28
C TRP A 123 7.95 9.43 24.61
N VAL A 124 7.48 10.55 25.15
CA VAL A 124 6.74 10.59 26.42
C VAL A 124 5.49 11.45 26.24
N PRO A 125 4.29 10.96 26.63
CA PRO A 125 3.08 11.75 26.54
C PRO A 125 3.11 12.96 27.47
N THR A 126 2.41 14.02 27.06
CA THR A 126 2.18 15.20 27.89
C THR A 126 1.10 14.96 28.96
N ARG A 127 0.17 14.05 28.66
CA ARG A 127 -0.97 13.70 29.52
C ARG A 127 -1.42 12.27 29.24
N ASP A 128 -1.50 11.46 30.30
CA ASP A 128 -2.17 10.16 30.25
C ASP A 128 -3.66 10.30 30.57
N LEU A 129 -4.48 9.64 29.77
CA LEU A 129 -5.93 9.52 29.92
C LEU A 129 -6.28 8.04 30.01
N TYR A 130 -7.29 7.68 30.80
CA TYR A 130 -7.63 6.28 31.05
C TYR A 130 -9.11 6.06 30.79
N VAL A 131 -9.45 5.06 29.97
CA VAL A 131 -10.84 4.67 29.67
C VAL A 131 -11.07 3.20 30.04
N SER A 132 -12.31 2.87 30.36
CA SER A 132 -12.73 1.48 30.60
C SER A 132 -14.14 1.25 30.05
N PRO A 133 -14.59 0.00 29.84
CA PRO A 133 -15.95 -0.27 29.37
C PRO A 133 -17.06 0.32 30.24
N THR A 134 -16.77 0.59 31.51
CA THR A 134 -17.74 1.13 32.48
C THR A 134 -17.28 2.46 33.10
N GLY A 135 -16.32 3.15 32.47
CA GLY A 135 -15.78 4.39 33.00
C GLY A 135 -16.79 5.53 32.92
N ASP A 136 -16.86 6.35 33.96
CA ASP A 136 -17.84 7.43 34.10
C ASP A 136 -17.24 8.75 34.62
N THR A 137 -15.92 8.76 34.83
CA THR A 137 -15.19 9.98 35.21
C THR A 137 -15.03 10.87 33.97
N PRO A 138 -15.16 12.21 34.07
CA PRO A 138 -14.78 13.09 32.97
C PRO A 138 -13.36 12.74 32.49
N LEU A 139 -13.19 12.49 31.19
CA LEU A 139 -11.94 11.93 30.67
C LEU A 139 -10.71 12.78 31.03
N ASP A 140 -10.84 14.10 31.05
CA ASP A 140 -9.78 15.05 31.45
C ASP A 140 -9.33 14.97 32.92
N GLN A 141 -10.06 14.21 33.74
CA GLN A 141 -9.80 13.94 35.16
C GLN A 141 -9.62 12.44 35.43
N SER A 142 -9.53 11.63 34.38
CA SER A 142 -9.39 10.18 34.49
C SER A 142 -8.04 9.77 35.10
N SER A 143 -8.03 8.56 35.65
CA SER A 143 -6.83 7.88 36.13
C SER A 143 -7.04 6.37 36.01
N GLU A 144 -5.98 5.58 36.13
CA GLU A 144 -6.07 4.11 36.12
C GLU A 144 -7.11 3.58 37.15
N ASP A 145 -7.18 4.20 38.34
CA ASP A 145 -8.12 3.84 39.41
C ASP A 145 -9.56 4.40 39.21
N SER A 146 -9.72 5.39 38.34
CA SER A 146 -10.99 6.09 38.07
C SER A 146 -11.08 6.45 36.59
N PRO A 147 -11.30 5.44 35.72
CA PRO A 147 -11.31 5.62 34.27
C PRO A 147 -12.53 6.42 33.81
N GLY A 148 -12.36 7.14 32.71
CA GLY A 148 -13.42 7.86 32.03
C GLY A 148 -14.14 7.04 30.97
N SER A 149 -15.15 7.67 30.36
CA SER A 149 -15.90 7.07 29.26
C SER A 149 -15.15 7.22 27.94
N ILE A 150 -15.24 6.19 27.09
CA ILE A 150 -14.78 6.25 25.69
C ILE A 150 -15.52 7.32 24.88
N ASP A 151 -16.78 7.61 25.22
CA ASP A 151 -17.63 8.59 24.51
C ASP A 151 -17.13 10.03 24.64
N ASP A 152 -16.31 10.31 25.66
CA ASP A 152 -15.76 11.64 25.90
C ASP A 152 -14.54 11.94 25.00
N ILE A 153 -13.94 10.92 24.37
CA ILE A 153 -12.72 11.02 23.56
C ILE A 153 -12.82 12.13 22.50
N PRO A 154 -13.84 12.15 21.61
CA PRO A 154 -13.91 13.14 20.53
C PRO A 154 -14.00 14.59 20.98
N THR A 155 -14.25 14.84 22.26
CA THR A 155 -14.37 16.19 22.82
C THR A 155 -13.26 16.55 23.81
N THR A 156 -12.33 15.63 24.08
CA THR A 156 -11.32 15.77 25.14
C THR A 156 -9.88 15.68 24.66
N VAL A 157 -9.61 14.84 23.65
CA VAL A 157 -8.23 14.59 23.22
C VAL A 157 -7.59 15.82 22.57
N GLN A 158 -6.27 15.94 22.75
CA GLN A 158 -5.44 17.00 22.21
C GLN A 158 -4.03 16.45 21.91
N PRO A 159 -3.20 17.14 21.11
CA PRO A 159 -1.82 16.73 20.85
C PRO A 159 -1.04 16.35 22.12
N GLY A 160 -0.33 15.22 22.05
CA GLY A 160 0.50 14.71 23.14
C GLY A 160 -0.25 13.91 24.20
N ASP A 161 -1.53 13.59 23.99
CA ASP A 161 -2.28 12.69 24.85
C ASP A 161 -1.97 11.22 24.55
N HIS A 162 -1.90 10.39 25.60
CA HIS A 162 -1.93 8.93 25.51
C HIS A 162 -3.17 8.41 26.23
N VAL A 163 -4.09 7.83 25.47
CA VAL A 163 -5.35 7.25 25.96
C VAL A 163 -5.18 5.74 26.14
N HIS A 164 -5.11 5.32 27.40
CA HIS A 164 -4.98 3.94 27.83
C HIS A 164 -6.34 3.29 27.97
N PHE A 165 -6.58 2.22 27.21
CA PHE A 165 -7.78 1.42 27.34
C PHE A 165 -7.54 0.28 28.33
N ALA A 166 -8.38 0.21 29.36
CA ALA A 166 -8.36 -0.92 30.27
C ALA A 166 -8.79 -2.21 29.56
N ALA A 167 -8.42 -3.36 30.14
CA ALA A 167 -8.88 -4.65 29.67
C ALA A 167 -10.41 -4.76 29.78
N GLY A 168 -11.04 -5.30 28.74
CA GLY A 168 -12.47 -5.53 28.66
C GLY A 168 -13.02 -5.34 27.25
N THR A 169 -14.32 -5.63 27.11
CA THR A 169 -15.06 -5.46 25.86
C THR A 169 -15.78 -4.13 25.85
N TYR A 170 -15.57 -3.36 24.80
CA TYR A 170 -16.23 -2.09 24.51
C TYR A 170 -17.24 -2.35 23.39
N GLU A 171 -18.52 -2.18 23.68
CA GLU A 171 -19.61 -2.45 22.74
C GLU A 171 -19.93 -1.21 21.89
N ASP A 172 -20.28 -1.40 20.62
CA ASP A 172 -20.78 -0.36 19.70
C ASP A 172 -19.84 0.86 19.56
N VAL A 173 -18.54 0.60 19.44
CA VAL A 173 -17.48 1.62 19.44
C VAL A 173 -17.47 2.41 18.14
N ASN A 174 -17.45 3.73 18.25
CA ASN A 174 -17.43 4.65 17.11
C ASN A 174 -16.65 5.94 17.43
N ILE A 175 -15.32 5.84 17.58
CA ILE A 175 -14.46 7.00 17.85
C ILE A 175 -14.30 7.79 16.56
N GLN A 176 -14.89 8.98 16.56
CA GLN A 176 -14.96 9.86 15.39
C GLN A 176 -14.07 11.08 15.63
N LEU A 177 -12.90 11.11 14.97
CA LEU A 177 -11.96 12.22 15.05
C LEU A 177 -11.82 12.89 13.69
N SER A 178 -11.72 14.22 13.72
CA SER A 178 -11.55 15.03 12.53
C SER A 178 -10.25 15.83 12.57
N SER A 179 -10.04 16.70 11.59
CA SER A 179 -8.87 17.59 11.60
C SER A 179 -8.76 18.49 12.84
N SER A 180 -9.86 18.75 13.57
CA SER A 180 -9.80 19.48 14.85
C SER A 180 -9.26 18.66 16.02
N GLU A 181 -9.19 17.34 15.88
CA GLU A 181 -8.69 16.40 16.88
C GLU A 181 -7.42 15.69 16.37
N SER A 182 -6.53 16.43 15.70
CA SER A 182 -5.23 15.90 15.25
C SER A 182 -4.18 15.99 16.34
N GLY A 183 -3.24 15.03 16.35
CA GLY A 183 -1.93 15.22 16.95
C GLY A 183 -1.04 16.13 16.11
N THR A 184 0.24 16.19 16.48
CA THR A 184 1.29 16.80 15.66
C THR A 184 2.45 15.81 15.51
N TYR A 185 3.40 16.11 14.62
CA TYR A 185 4.61 15.28 14.50
C TYR A 185 5.28 15.07 15.86
N ASP A 186 5.59 16.14 16.61
CA ASP A 186 6.29 16.01 17.91
C ASP A 186 5.37 15.48 19.05
N ASP A 187 4.08 15.83 19.00
CA ASP A 187 3.08 15.49 20.01
C ASP A 187 1.90 14.71 19.39
N PRO A 188 2.09 13.43 18.99
CA PRO A 188 1.01 12.59 18.48
C PRO A 188 -0.06 12.32 19.55
N ILE A 189 -1.24 11.88 19.11
CA ILE A 189 -2.26 11.29 19.99
C ILE A 189 -2.13 9.77 19.89
N VAL A 190 -2.00 9.08 21.02
CA VAL A 190 -1.81 7.63 21.07
C VAL A 190 -3.01 6.98 21.75
N PHE A 191 -3.61 5.99 21.09
CA PHE A 191 -4.59 5.08 21.65
C PHE A 191 -3.95 3.72 21.82
N SER A 192 -3.93 3.16 23.03
CA SER A 192 -3.34 1.84 23.28
C SER A 192 -4.26 0.92 24.08
N GLY A 193 -4.40 -0.31 23.61
CA GLY A 193 -5.09 -1.40 24.30
C GLY A 193 -4.26 -2.01 25.44
N ALA A 194 -4.94 -2.55 26.46
CA ALA A 194 -4.29 -3.32 27.50
C ALA A 194 -3.69 -4.62 26.94
N ARG A 195 -2.48 -4.97 27.35
CA ARG A 195 -1.79 -6.22 26.98
C ARG A 195 -1.71 -7.21 28.13
N GLY A 196 -1.86 -8.49 27.80
CA GLY A 196 -1.68 -9.61 28.72
C GLY A 196 -0.22 -10.00 28.93
N PRO A 197 0.07 -10.92 29.88
CA PRO A 197 1.44 -11.36 30.16
C PRO A 197 2.11 -12.12 29.02
N ASN A 198 1.34 -12.64 28.06
CA ASN A 198 1.86 -13.24 26.83
C ASN A 198 1.53 -12.40 25.60
N ASP A 199 1.43 -11.08 25.80
CA ASP A 199 1.18 -10.13 24.73
C ASP A 199 -0.21 -10.25 24.07
N GLU A 200 -1.17 -10.84 24.79
CA GLU A 200 -2.56 -10.92 24.33
C GLU A 200 -3.21 -9.53 24.31
N ARG A 201 -3.98 -9.22 23.28
CA ARG A 201 -4.81 -7.99 23.23
C ARG A 201 -6.01 -8.17 24.16
N LEU A 202 -6.11 -7.35 25.20
CA LEU A 202 -7.15 -7.46 26.23
C LEU A 202 -8.22 -6.37 26.14
N SER A 203 -8.02 -5.36 25.29
CA SER A 203 -9.01 -4.35 24.97
C SER A 203 -9.68 -4.72 23.65
N SER A 204 -10.89 -5.26 23.75
CA SER A 204 -11.68 -5.75 22.62
C SER A 204 -12.75 -4.72 22.29
N LEU A 205 -12.70 -4.16 21.07
CA LEU A 205 -13.64 -3.15 20.61
C LEU A 205 -14.54 -3.79 19.54
N GLU A 206 -15.84 -3.85 19.83
CA GLU A 206 -16.86 -4.23 18.87
C GLU A 206 -17.23 -2.96 18.08
N CYS A 207 -16.78 -2.87 16.84
CA CYS A 207 -16.94 -1.69 16.01
C CYS A 207 -18.40 -1.45 15.63
N HIS A 208 -18.79 -0.18 15.55
CA HIS A 208 -20.16 0.21 15.26
C HIS A 208 -20.66 -0.35 13.93
N GLU A 209 -21.78 -1.05 13.99
CA GLU A 209 -22.49 -1.61 12.85
C GLU A 209 -23.50 -0.60 12.29
N GLY A 210 -23.02 0.28 11.41
CA GLY A 210 -23.82 1.36 10.82
C GLY A 210 -24.51 1.03 9.49
N GLY A 211 -24.47 -0.23 9.03
CA GLY A 211 -24.92 -0.61 7.67
C GLY A 211 -24.03 -0.02 6.57
N ASN A 212 -24.59 0.40 5.43
CA ASN A 212 -23.83 0.98 4.29
C ASN A 212 -23.17 2.34 4.58
N ASN A 213 -23.10 2.78 5.85
CA ASN A 213 -22.41 4.01 6.20
C ASN A 213 -20.88 3.81 6.11
N HIS A 214 -20.23 4.60 5.25
CA HIS A 214 -18.79 4.54 4.99
C HIS A 214 -17.91 4.98 6.17
N THR A 215 -18.48 5.45 7.27
CA THR A 215 -17.73 5.80 8.50
C THR A 215 -17.91 4.81 9.64
N SER A 216 -18.51 3.65 9.38
CA SER A 216 -18.77 2.62 10.40
C SER A 216 -17.46 1.92 10.78
N SER A 217 -16.81 2.39 11.83
CA SER A 217 -15.55 1.81 12.32
C SER A 217 -15.34 2.03 13.80
N CYS A 218 -14.41 1.28 14.41
CA CYS A 218 -13.99 1.55 15.78
C CYS A 218 -13.28 2.90 15.86
N PHE A 219 -12.35 3.15 14.94
CA PHE A 219 -11.67 4.44 14.77
C PHE A 219 -11.95 4.99 13.38
N ASN A 220 -12.63 6.14 13.29
CA ASN A 220 -12.74 6.92 12.06
C ASN A 220 -11.94 8.21 12.21
N LEU A 221 -10.83 8.30 11.49
CA LEU A 221 -9.85 9.37 11.51
C LEU A 221 -9.97 10.17 10.20
N GLU A 222 -11.07 10.90 10.06
CA GLU A 222 -11.35 11.66 8.83
C GLU A 222 -10.60 13.00 8.85
N ARG A 223 -9.50 13.09 8.10
CA ARG A 223 -8.57 14.23 8.06
C ARG A 223 -7.86 14.52 9.38
N ALA A 224 -7.93 13.59 10.34
CA ALA A 224 -7.18 13.68 11.60
C ALA A 224 -5.75 13.18 11.39
N ALA A 225 -4.74 13.93 11.80
CA ALA A 225 -3.32 13.60 11.57
C ALA A 225 -2.59 13.20 12.86
N TYR A 226 -1.47 12.47 12.71
CA TYR A 226 -0.54 12.09 13.78
C TYR A 226 -1.22 11.35 14.94
N ILE A 227 -1.92 10.26 14.59
CA ILE A 227 -2.63 9.39 15.53
C ILE A 227 -2.05 7.99 15.44
N ALA A 228 -1.72 7.40 16.59
CA ALA A 228 -1.35 6.00 16.70
C ALA A 228 -2.51 5.19 17.33
N VAL A 229 -2.83 4.05 16.74
CA VAL A 229 -3.80 3.07 17.24
C VAL A 229 -3.07 1.74 17.42
N GLU A 230 -2.88 1.35 18.68
CA GLU A 230 -2.01 0.24 19.05
C GLU A 230 -2.70 -0.81 19.93
N GLY A 231 -2.48 -2.09 19.61
CA GLY A 231 -2.66 -3.16 20.58
C GLY A 231 -4.11 -3.53 20.90
N PHE A 232 -5.04 -3.28 19.98
CA PHE A 232 -6.46 -3.61 20.14
C PHE A 232 -6.85 -4.90 19.42
N GLU A 233 -7.85 -5.61 19.96
CA GLU A 233 -8.71 -6.48 19.15
C GLU A 233 -9.85 -5.60 18.62
N LEU A 234 -10.03 -5.54 17.30
CA LEU A 234 -11.02 -4.73 16.60
C LEU A 234 -11.90 -5.67 15.79
N SER A 235 -13.20 -5.74 16.10
CA SER A 235 -14.09 -6.72 15.46
C SER A 235 -15.36 -6.10 14.92
N GLY A 236 -15.81 -6.58 13.75
CA GLY A 236 -17.04 -6.12 13.11
C GLY A 236 -16.91 -4.74 12.44
N GLY A 237 -18.06 -4.08 12.27
CA GLY A 237 -18.17 -2.81 11.57
C GLY A 237 -17.86 -2.92 10.08
N ARG A 238 -17.71 -1.77 9.42
CA ARG A 238 -17.18 -1.72 8.04
C ARG A 238 -15.66 -1.74 8.03
N TYR A 239 -15.04 -1.07 9.01
CA TYR A 239 -13.59 -1.04 9.20
C TYR A 239 -13.23 -1.16 10.68
N GLY A 240 -12.06 -1.70 11.01
CA GLY A 240 -11.48 -1.57 12.34
C GLY A 240 -10.92 -0.15 12.53
N VAL A 241 -9.93 0.20 11.72
CA VAL A 241 -9.36 1.55 11.63
C VAL A 241 -9.57 2.10 10.22
N ARG A 242 -10.17 3.29 10.15
CA ARG A 242 -10.35 4.06 8.91
C ARG A 242 -9.62 5.40 9.04
N ALA A 243 -8.65 5.68 8.18
CA ALA A 243 -7.96 6.98 8.13
C ALA A 243 -7.96 7.56 6.73
N VAL A 244 -8.63 8.69 6.52
CA VAL A 244 -8.87 9.21 5.16
C VAL A 244 -8.60 10.71 5.08
N GLY A 245 -7.82 11.12 4.08
CA GLY A 245 -7.55 12.49 3.70
C GLY A 245 -8.75 13.18 3.01
N GLN A 246 -8.46 14.16 2.16
CA GLN A 246 -9.47 14.87 1.39
C GLN A 246 -9.35 14.59 -0.11
N VAL A 247 -10.16 13.62 -0.55
CA VAL A 247 -10.19 13.12 -1.94
C VAL A 247 -10.08 14.26 -2.95
N THR A 248 -9.19 14.12 -3.93
CA THR A 248 -8.90 15.04 -5.06
C THR A 248 -8.00 16.25 -4.76
N THR A 249 -7.46 16.33 -3.54
CA THR A 249 -6.49 17.37 -3.15
C THR A 249 -5.16 16.72 -2.77
N THR A 250 -4.11 17.51 -2.52
CA THR A 250 -2.85 16.99 -1.92
C THR A 250 -2.93 16.95 -0.39
N ASN A 251 -4.13 17.13 0.19
CA ASN A 251 -4.31 17.12 1.64
C ASN A 251 -4.48 15.69 2.14
N HIS A 252 -3.36 14.96 2.15
CA HIS A 252 -3.30 13.63 2.71
C HIS A 252 -3.53 13.65 4.22
N VAL A 253 -4.02 12.54 4.74
CA VAL A 253 -3.89 12.26 6.18
C VAL A 253 -2.42 11.92 6.46
N LEU A 254 -1.84 12.52 7.49
CA LEU A 254 -0.40 12.42 7.77
C LEU A 254 -0.12 11.67 9.06
N GLY A 255 0.92 10.84 9.07
CA GLY A 255 1.50 10.33 10.32
C GLY A 255 0.60 9.38 11.09
N ILE A 256 -0.27 8.63 10.40
CA ILE A 256 -1.08 7.59 11.04
C ILE A 256 -0.20 6.36 11.31
N ALA A 257 -0.35 5.77 12.50
CA ALA A 257 0.29 4.52 12.85
C ALA A 257 -0.76 3.50 13.31
N MET A 258 -0.86 2.37 12.62
CA MET A 258 -1.71 1.23 12.97
C MET A 258 -0.78 0.10 13.39
N LEU A 259 -0.67 -0.13 14.71
CA LEU A 259 0.39 -0.93 15.29
C LEU A 259 -0.18 -2.11 16.07
N ASP A 260 0.31 -3.32 15.81
CA ASP A 260 0.03 -4.50 16.64
C ASP A 260 -1.46 -4.73 16.95
N ASN A 261 -2.37 -4.46 16.02
CA ASN A 261 -3.80 -4.72 16.17
C ASN A 261 -4.18 -6.12 15.67
N ASP A 262 -5.29 -6.66 16.18
CA ASP A 262 -5.97 -7.86 15.69
C ASP A 262 -7.32 -7.41 15.16
N ALA A 263 -7.37 -7.11 13.86
CA ALA A 263 -8.53 -6.50 13.22
C ALA A 263 -9.23 -7.53 12.33
N HIS A 264 -10.48 -7.85 12.60
CA HIS A 264 -11.14 -8.94 11.92
C HIS A 264 -12.66 -8.84 11.84
N ASP A 265 -13.24 -9.68 10.99
CA ASP A 265 -14.69 -9.81 10.79
C ASP A 265 -15.38 -8.48 10.42
N SER A 266 -14.63 -7.53 9.86
CA SER A 266 -15.19 -6.32 9.24
C SER A 266 -15.90 -6.70 7.94
N CYS A 267 -17.01 -6.03 7.63
CA CYS A 267 -17.73 -6.32 6.39
C CYS A 267 -16.93 -5.91 5.15
N ALA A 268 -16.15 -4.82 5.24
CA ALA A 268 -15.14 -4.42 4.26
C ALA A 268 -13.75 -4.69 4.84
N ASP A 269 -12.93 -3.65 5.04
CA ASP A 269 -11.50 -3.80 5.30
C ASP A 269 -11.19 -3.60 6.80
N PRO A 270 -10.57 -4.57 7.49
CA PRO A 270 -10.14 -4.37 8.87
C PRO A 270 -9.26 -3.12 9.06
N LEU A 271 -8.36 -2.84 8.11
CA LEU A 271 -7.53 -1.63 8.09
C LEU A 271 -7.67 -0.92 6.74
N PHE A 272 -8.17 0.32 6.78
CA PHE A 272 -8.44 1.11 5.58
C PHE A 272 -7.80 2.49 5.66
N THR A 273 -7.14 2.89 4.57
CA THR A 273 -6.73 4.27 4.37
C THR A 273 -7.15 4.82 3.02
N GLY A 274 -7.25 6.15 2.94
CA GLY A 274 -7.47 6.88 1.70
C GLY A 274 -6.64 8.16 1.67
N GLU A 275 -5.80 8.37 0.65
CA GLU A 275 -4.89 9.54 0.58
C GLU A 275 -4.08 9.71 1.88
N ALA A 276 -3.23 8.73 2.18
CA ALA A 276 -2.47 8.68 3.43
C ALA A 276 -0.96 8.71 3.17
N SER A 277 -0.26 9.64 3.80
CA SER A 277 1.20 9.74 3.72
C SER A 277 1.86 9.67 5.07
N TRP A 278 3.12 9.23 5.08
CA TRP A 278 3.84 8.95 6.32
C TRP A 278 3.10 7.97 7.21
N LEU A 279 2.51 6.96 6.56
CA LEU A 279 1.68 5.93 7.17
C LEU A 279 2.55 4.77 7.63
N VAL A 280 2.25 4.23 8.81
CA VAL A 280 2.83 2.98 9.31
C VAL A 280 1.70 2.00 9.59
N VAL A 281 1.80 0.80 9.00
CA VAL A 281 0.95 -0.35 9.30
C VAL A 281 1.87 -1.51 9.65
N GLU A 282 2.10 -1.74 10.94
CA GLU A 282 3.08 -2.70 11.44
C GLU A 282 2.49 -3.69 12.44
N GLY A 283 2.84 -4.98 12.29
CA GLY A 283 2.54 -6.03 13.28
C GLY A 283 1.06 -6.40 13.42
N ASN A 284 0.21 -6.02 12.46
CA ASN A 284 -1.22 -6.27 12.55
C ASN A 284 -1.58 -7.67 12.05
N LEU A 285 -2.57 -8.28 12.70
CA LEU A 285 -3.37 -9.36 12.13
C LEU A 285 -4.58 -8.72 11.45
N ALA A 286 -4.81 -9.00 10.17
CA ALA A 286 -5.99 -8.50 9.47
C ALA A 286 -6.64 -9.56 8.56
N TYR A 287 -7.80 -10.07 9.00
CA TYR A 287 -8.41 -11.26 8.43
C TYR A 287 -9.93 -11.25 8.47
N ASN A 288 -10.53 -12.15 7.69
CA ASN A 288 -11.99 -12.26 7.54
C ASN A 288 -12.65 -10.96 7.04
N GLY A 289 -11.97 -10.18 6.19
CA GLY A 289 -12.61 -9.11 5.42
C GLY A 289 -13.79 -9.68 4.60
N GLY A 290 -14.97 -9.12 4.82
CA GLY A 290 -16.25 -9.69 4.42
C GLY A 290 -16.70 -9.40 2.98
N ASP A 291 -17.99 -9.56 2.74
CA ASP A 291 -18.61 -9.48 1.40
C ASP A 291 -18.84 -8.05 0.87
N CYS A 292 -18.48 -7.02 1.65
CA CYS A 292 -18.55 -5.62 1.22
C CYS A 292 -17.24 -5.16 0.57
N ASP A 293 -16.69 -6.02 -0.30
CA ASP A 293 -15.35 -5.86 -0.91
C ASP A 293 -14.25 -5.86 0.15
N GLY A 294 -14.28 -6.84 1.06
CA GLY A 294 -13.38 -6.88 2.20
C GLY A 294 -11.97 -7.34 1.85
N HIS A 295 -11.03 -6.40 1.95
CA HIS A 295 -9.60 -6.65 1.91
C HIS A 295 -9.06 -6.89 3.34
N GLY A 296 -7.79 -7.28 3.49
CA GLY A 296 -7.12 -7.26 4.79
C GLY A 296 -6.63 -5.85 5.15
N ILE A 297 -5.76 -5.31 4.28
CA ILE A 297 -5.31 -3.92 4.30
C ILE A 297 -5.65 -3.30 2.94
N TYR A 298 -6.39 -2.19 2.96
CA TYR A 298 -6.68 -1.42 1.75
C TYR A 298 -6.17 0.02 1.88
N LEU A 299 -5.16 0.35 1.06
CA LEU A 299 -4.56 1.66 0.92
C LEU A 299 -5.08 2.29 -0.40
N SER A 300 -6.15 3.07 -0.32
CA SER A 300 -6.90 3.61 -1.47
C SER A 300 -6.54 5.06 -1.79
N ASN A 301 -6.90 5.53 -2.99
CA ASN A 301 -6.79 6.91 -3.46
C ASN A 301 -5.37 7.50 -3.34
N GLY A 302 -4.36 6.65 -3.43
CA GLY A 302 -2.97 7.08 -3.36
C GLY A 302 -2.48 7.36 -1.94
N GLY A 303 -1.28 7.90 -1.87
CA GLY A 303 -0.54 8.09 -0.63
C GLY A 303 0.92 7.74 -0.83
N ASP A 304 1.79 8.34 -0.02
CA ASP A 304 3.24 8.29 -0.22
C ASP A 304 3.99 8.14 1.09
N PHE A 305 5.19 7.54 1.02
CA PHE A 305 6.02 7.27 2.19
C PHE A 305 5.26 6.39 3.19
N VAL A 306 5.09 5.12 2.83
CA VAL A 306 4.26 4.18 3.60
C VAL A 306 5.08 2.96 4.00
N ILE A 307 4.93 2.52 5.25
CA ILE A 307 5.52 1.28 5.77
C ILE A 307 4.40 0.28 6.00
N VAL A 308 4.50 -0.91 5.39
CA VAL A 308 3.65 -2.06 5.67
C VAL A 308 4.57 -3.21 6.07
N ARG A 309 4.66 -3.49 7.37
CA ARG A 309 5.64 -4.44 7.89
C ARG A 309 5.07 -5.49 8.83
N GLY A 310 5.51 -6.73 8.67
CA GLY A 310 5.30 -7.76 9.69
C GLY A 310 3.82 -8.05 9.96
N ASN A 311 2.94 -7.73 9.01
CA ASN A 311 1.52 -8.00 9.13
C ASN A 311 1.22 -9.44 8.64
N GLU A 312 0.21 -10.06 9.22
CA GLU A 312 -0.31 -11.36 8.81
C GLU A 312 -1.76 -11.20 8.35
N LEU A 313 -2.03 -11.50 7.08
CA LEU A 313 -3.32 -11.28 6.44
C LEU A 313 -3.82 -12.58 5.82
N TRP A 314 -5.08 -12.95 6.11
CA TRP A 314 -5.67 -14.17 5.57
C TRP A 314 -7.19 -14.15 5.49
N ASN A 315 -7.73 -15.05 4.66
CA ASN A 315 -9.17 -15.30 4.55
C ASN A 315 -9.99 -14.03 4.27
N ASN A 316 -9.42 -13.08 3.54
CA ASN A 316 -10.12 -11.88 3.06
C ASN A 316 -10.79 -12.18 1.71
N GLU A 317 -12.02 -11.69 1.53
CA GLU A 317 -12.84 -11.97 0.34
C GLU A 317 -12.22 -11.39 -0.93
N SER A 318 -11.75 -10.13 -0.89
CA SER A 318 -11.18 -9.42 -2.04
C SER A 318 -9.67 -9.63 -2.16
N SER A 319 -8.84 -8.77 -1.57
CA SER A 319 -7.38 -8.96 -1.50
C SER A 319 -6.87 -8.98 -0.09
N ASP A 320 -5.80 -9.71 0.18
CA ASP A 320 -5.08 -9.55 1.45
C ASP A 320 -4.50 -8.12 1.56
N LEU A 321 -3.80 -7.66 0.51
CA LEU A 321 -3.30 -6.28 0.41
C LEU A 321 -3.75 -5.64 -0.90
N GLN A 322 -4.37 -4.47 -0.82
CA GLN A 322 -4.65 -3.65 -1.98
C GLN A 322 -3.98 -2.29 -1.79
N ILE A 323 -3.17 -1.90 -2.77
CA ILE A 323 -2.70 -0.52 -2.91
C ILE A 323 -3.32 -0.01 -4.20
N ASN A 324 -4.20 0.97 -4.06
CA ASN A 324 -4.91 1.55 -5.18
C ASN A 324 -4.75 3.06 -5.20
N SER A 325 -4.21 3.57 -6.29
CA SER A 325 -4.04 5.01 -6.47
C SER A 325 -5.33 5.69 -6.97
N ASP A 326 -6.30 4.91 -7.45
CA ASP A 326 -7.61 5.38 -7.96
C ASP A 326 -7.51 6.63 -8.88
N PRO A 327 -6.61 6.64 -9.90
CA PRO A 327 -6.29 7.83 -10.69
C PRO A 327 -7.51 8.50 -11.33
N ILE A 328 -8.54 7.73 -11.66
CA ILE A 328 -9.81 8.25 -12.22
C ILE A 328 -10.47 9.21 -11.21
N THR A 329 -10.51 8.79 -9.95
CA THR A 329 -11.13 9.53 -8.86
C THR A 329 -10.26 10.70 -8.42
N THR A 330 -8.97 10.47 -8.25
CA THR A 330 -8.04 11.43 -7.65
C THR A 330 -7.57 12.51 -8.62
N CYS A 331 -7.49 12.21 -9.92
CA CYS A 331 -7.06 13.15 -10.97
C CYS A 331 -8.22 13.86 -11.70
N GLN A 332 -9.48 13.67 -11.28
CA GLN A 332 -10.67 14.42 -11.77
C GLN A 332 -10.78 14.53 -13.31
N ASP A 333 -10.67 13.41 -14.04
CA ASP A 333 -10.81 13.27 -15.51
C ASP A 333 -9.67 13.83 -16.40
N ASP A 334 -8.69 14.57 -15.86
CA ASP A 334 -7.53 15.12 -16.61
C ASP A 334 -6.31 14.18 -16.60
N LEU A 335 -6.55 12.87 -16.74
CA LEU A 335 -5.55 11.79 -16.69
C LEU A 335 -4.36 11.97 -17.64
N ASP A 336 -4.57 12.64 -18.79
CA ASP A 336 -3.63 12.65 -19.92
C ASP A 336 -2.65 13.84 -19.92
N THR A 337 -2.91 14.88 -19.12
CA THR A 337 -2.17 16.15 -19.21
C THR A 337 -1.85 16.83 -17.87
N ASP A 338 -2.37 16.33 -16.76
CA ASP A 338 -2.10 16.92 -15.45
C ASP A 338 -0.77 16.40 -14.87
N ALA A 339 0.24 17.26 -14.83
CA ALA A 339 1.54 16.98 -14.23
C ALA A 339 1.46 16.66 -12.72
N VAL A 340 0.32 16.95 -12.08
CA VAL A 340 0.06 16.58 -10.67
C VAL A 340 -0.41 15.13 -10.55
N CYS A 341 -0.95 14.52 -11.61
CA CYS A 341 -1.47 13.15 -11.57
C CYS A 341 -0.35 12.11 -11.54
N ASP A 342 0.68 12.29 -12.38
CA ASP A 342 1.90 11.47 -12.42
C ASP A 342 3.12 12.20 -11.82
N GLY A 343 2.86 13.26 -11.07
CA GLY A 343 3.85 14.03 -10.32
C GLY A 343 4.57 13.18 -9.28
N ASN A 344 5.65 13.72 -8.72
CA ASN A 344 6.50 12.98 -7.80
C ASN A 344 6.23 13.40 -6.35
N ALA A 345 6.21 12.44 -5.44
CA ALA A 345 5.88 12.72 -4.04
C ALA A 345 6.86 13.67 -3.34
N PHE A 346 8.07 13.88 -3.89
CA PHE A 346 9.02 14.89 -3.39
C PHE A 346 8.60 16.34 -3.65
N ASN A 347 7.64 16.56 -4.55
CA ASN A 347 7.10 17.88 -4.86
C ASN A 347 5.79 18.09 -4.09
N ASP A 348 5.84 18.22 -2.76
CA ASP A 348 4.66 18.48 -1.91
C ASP A 348 3.52 17.44 -2.05
N PHE A 349 3.86 16.15 -2.14
CA PHE A 349 2.90 15.05 -2.37
C PHE A 349 2.10 15.19 -3.67
N GLU A 350 2.72 15.75 -4.72
CA GLU A 350 2.24 15.55 -6.09
C GLU A 350 2.29 14.06 -6.47
N GLY A 351 1.45 13.63 -7.42
CA GLY A 351 1.30 12.22 -7.78
C GLY A 351 -0.05 11.63 -7.41
N LYS A 352 -1.14 12.39 -7.57
CA LYS A 352 -2.50 11.98 -7.14
C LYS A 352 -2.96 10.63 -7.72
N GLY A 353 -2.49 10.29 -8.91
CA GLY A 353 -2.86 9.07 -9.61
C GLY A 353 -1.88 7.91 -9.42
N ILE A 354 -0.88 8.08 -8.56
CA ILE A 354 0.13 7.07 -8.23
C ILE A 354 0.33 6.99 -6.71
N SER A 355 1.06 5.97 -6.28
CA SER A 355 1.44 5.73 -4.89
C SER A 355 2.95 5.49 -4.83
N GLU A 356 3.72 6.39 -4.20
CA GLU A 356 5.19 6.29 -4.21
C GLU A 356 5.80 5.94 -2.84
N PHE A 357 6.94 5.26 -2.90
CA PHE A 357 7.82 5.02 -1.74
C PHE A 357 7.19 4.17 -0.63
N TYR A 358 6.64 3.01 -1.02
CA TYR A 358 6.15 2.01 -0.09
C TYR A 358 7.29 1.06 0.29
N TRP A 359 7.41 0.78 1.58
CA TRP A 359 8.30 -0.22 2.13
C TRP A 359 7.47 -1.37 2.69
N ILE A 360 7.40 -2.47 1.95
CA ILE A 360 6.53 -3.61 2.22
C ILE A 360 7.42 -4.79 2.59
N GLU A 361 7.52 -5.08 3.87
CA GLU A 361 8.57 -5.94 4.41
C GLU A 361 8.05 -7.01 5.38
N GLY A 362 8.51 -8.25 5.22
CA GLY A 362 8.30 -9.27 6.25
C GLY A 362 6.84 -9.63 6.51
N ASN A 363 5.93 -9.34 5.57
CA ASN A 363 4.51 -9.65 5.73
C ASN A 363 4.21 -11.09 5.31
N TYR A 364 3.20 -11.69 5.94
CA TYR A 364 2.68 -12.99 5.57
C TYR A 364 1.25 -12.87 5.04
N PHE A 365 1.11 -12.93 3.73
CA PHE A 365 -0.17 -12.96 3.04
C PHE A 365 -0.48 -14.41 2.69
N HIS A 366 -1.56 -14.98 3.23
CA HIS A 366 -1.88 -16.37 2.97
C HIS A 366 -3.37 -16.70 2.98
N ALA A 367 -3.74 -17.72 2.20
CA ALA A 367 -5.11 -18.24 2.18
C ALA A 367 -6.20 -17.18 1.88
N GLY A 368 -5.86 -16.10 1.15
CA GLY A 368 -6.82 -15.15 0.59
C GLY A 368 -7.80 -15.82 -0.38
N LEU A 369 -9.06 -15.35 -0.38
CA LEU A 369 -10.17 -16.07 -1.04
C LEU A 369 -10.26 -15.80 -2.54
N THR A 370 -9.92 -14.60 -3.00
CA THR A 370 -9.89 -14.29 -4.43
C THR A 370 -8.50 -13.90 -4.90
N VAL A 371 -7.99 -12.71 -4.60
CA VAL A 371 -6.69 -12.27 -5.12
C VAL A 371 -5.68 -12.08 -4.00
N GLY A 372 -4.40 -12.33 -4.28
CA GLY A 372 -3.31 -11.86 -3.43
C GLY A 372 -2.96 -10.39 -3.73
N PRO A 373 -1.85 -9.87 -3.19
CA PRO A 373 -1.51 -8.45 -3.28
C PRO A 373 -1.72 -7.82 -4.67
N ASN A 374 -2.46 -6.72 -4.71
CA ASN A 374 -2.84 -6.04 -5.94
C ASN A 374 -2.43 -4.57 -5.88
N LEU A 375 -1.66 -4.15 -6.88
CA LEU A 375 -0.86 -2.94 -6.85
C LEU A 375 -1.17 -2.10 -8.08
N THR A 376 -1.91 -1.02 -7.88
CA THR A 376 -2.35 -0.10 -8.92
C THR A 376 -1.59 1.21 -8.83
N GLY A 377 -0.79 1.53 -9.84
CA GLY A 377 0.00 2.77 -9.89
C GLY A 377 1.05 2.89 -8.77
N VAL A 378 1.53 1.75 -8.25
CA VAL A 378 2.55 1.73 -7.19
C VAL A 378 3.92 1.91 -7.81
N ARG A 379 4.68 2.91 -7.37
CA ARG A 379 5.97 3.27 -7.95
C ARG A 379 7.06 3.42 -6.92
N ASN A 380 8.30 3.25 -7.38
CA ASN A 380 9.50 3.51 -6.57
C ASN A 380 9.46 2.81 -5.19
N SER A 381 8.86 1.62 -5.11
CA SER A 381 8.58 0.92 -3.86
C SER A 381 9.38 -0.37 -3.72
N VAL A 382 9.48 -0.87 -2.50
CA VAL A 382 10.26 -2.07 -2.14
C VAL A 382 9.35 -3.11 -1.52
N PHE A 383 9.45 -4.33 -2.02
CA PHE A 383 8.79 -5.53 -1.52
C PHE A 383 9.88 -6.51 -1.13
N LEU A 384 10.19 -6.58 0.17
CA LEU A 384 11.33 -7.31 0.69
C LEU A 384 10.89 -8.39 1.69
N GLY A 385 11.30 -9.64 1.47
CA GLY A 385 11.15 -10.64 2.53
C GLY A 385 9.70 -10.97 2.88
N ASN A 386 8.76 -10.83 1.95
CA ASN A 386 7.35 -11.20 2.18
C ASN A 386 7.09 -12.65 1.75
N VAL A 387 6.06 -13.25 2.36
CA VAL A 387 5.52 -14.53 1.93
C VAL A 387 4.11 -14.31 1.38
N MET A 388 3.87 -14.78 0.16
CA MET A 388 2.57 -14.73 -0.53
C MET A 388 2.17 -16.14 -0.95
N ALA A 389 1.27 -16.75 -0.18
CA ALA A 389 0.99 -18.18 -0.29
C ALA A 389 -0.50 -18.53 -0.39
N PHE A 390 -0.82 -19.54 -1.20
CA PHE A 390 -2.16 -20.17 -1.23
C PHE A 390 -3.32 -19.25 -1.63
N MET A 391 -3.08 -18.31 -2.54
CA MET A 391 -4.09 -17.38 -3.02
C MET A 391 -5.17 -18.05 -3.89
N GLY A 392 -6.41 -17.55 -3.81
CA GLY A 392 -7.55 -18.11 -4.55
C GLY A 392 -7.41 -18.08 -6.07
N ALA A 393 -6.82 -17.00 -6.61
CA ALA A 393 -6.63 -16.76 -8.04
C ALA A 393 -5.16 -16.45 -8.37
N HIS A 394 -4.60 -15.35 -7.86
CA HIS A 394 -3.24 -14.93 -8.20
C HIS A 394 -2.38 -14.50 -7.00
N GLY A 395 -1.05 -14.60 -7.15
CA GLY A 395 -0.07 -14.19 -6.14
C GLY A 395 0.02 -12.67 -6.01
N ILE A 396 0.67 -11.99 -6.95
CA ILE A 396 0.80 -10.52 -6.98
C ILE A 396 0.51 -9.97 -8.38
N THR A 397 -0.17 -8.84 -8.46
CA THR A 397 -0.43 -8.11 -9.72
C THR A 397 0.02 -6.67 -9.60
N LEU A 398 0.80 -6.21 -10.59
CA LEU A 398 1.22 -4.83 -10.77
C LEU A 398 0.58 -4.29 -12.04
N TRP A 399 -0.11 -3.15 -11.92
CA TRP A 399 -0.82 -2.59 -13.05
C TRP A 399 -1.10 -1.10 -12.95
N GLN A 400 -1.63 -0.56 -14.04
CA GLN A 400 -2.30 0.73 -14.10
C GLN A 400 -3.81 0.55 -14.18
N GLU A 401 -4.55 1.25 -13.31
CA GLU A 401 -5.97 1.46 -13.54
C GLU A 401 -6.17 2.49 -14.66
N SER A 402 -6.72 2.02 -15.79
CA SER A 402 -7.09 2.88 -16.90
C SER A 402 -8.62 3.04 -16.93
N GLY A 403 -9.13 4.20 -16.52
CA GLY A 403 -10.56 4.52 -16.61
C GLY A 403 -11.11 4.66 -18.04
N LYS A 404 -10.25 4.57 -19.06
CA LYS A 404 -10.65 4.68 -20.46
C LYS A 404 -10.35 3.37 -21.17
N THR A 405 -11.38 2.78 -21.75
CA THR A 405 -11.28 1.63 -22.66
C THR A 405 -10.60 1.96 -24.01
N ASP A 406 -10.05 3.16 -24.17
CA ASP A 406 -9.49 3.65 -25.41
C ASP A 406 -7.99 3.90 -25.22
N PRO A 407 -7.10 3.20 -25.96
CA PRO A 407 -5.65 3.42 -25.89
C PRO A 407 -5.22 4.82 -26.37
N GLU A 408 -6.08 5.59 -27.04
CA GLU A 408 -5.83 7.01 -27.31
C GLU A 408 -6.28 7.87 -26.12
N GLY A 409 -5.35 8.17 -25.21
CA GLY A 409 -5.62 8.95 -23.99
C GLY A 409 -5.54 8.14 -22.70
N VAL A 410 -4.54 7.27 -22.61
CA VAL A 410 -4.09 6.68 -21.34
C VAL A 410 -2.72 7.26 -21.05
N ASN A 411 -2.55 7.89 -19.88
CA ASN A 411 -1.23 8.31 -19.41
C ASN A 411 -0.43 7.08 -18.96
N PRO A 412 0.61 6.67 -19.70
CA PRO A 412 1.38 5.46 -19.38
C PRO A 412 2.24 5.60 -18.12
N ASN A 413 2.38 6.81 -17.58
CA ASN A 413 3.19 7.06 -16.38
C ASN A 413 2.45 6.72 -15.07
N LEU A 414 1.17 6.33 -15.15
CA LEU A 414 0.36 5.95 -13.98
C LEU A 414 0.44 4.45 -13.68
N GLY A 415 1.19 3.68 -14.48
CA GLY A 415 1.42 2.27 -14.23
C GLY A 415 2.39 2.00 -13.09
N SER A 416 2.29 0.80 -12.53
CA SER A 416 3.16 0.36 -11.45
C SER A 416 4.58 0.16 -11.96
N ALA A 417 5.53 0.97 -11.47
CA ALA A 417 6.85 1.05 -12.09
C ALA A 417 8.01 1.29 -11.11
N TYR A 418 9.22 0.85 -11.49
CA TYR A 418 10.44 1.04 -10.71
C TYR A 418 10.44 0.37 -9.33
N ASN A 419 9.59 -0.64 -9.13
CA ASN A 419 9.53 -1.37 -7.87
C ASN A 419 10.61 -2.44 -7.79
N LEU A 420 11.14 -2.64 -6.57
CA LEU A 420 12.07 -3.71 -6.24
C LEU A 420 11.31 -4.83 -5.52
N ILE A 421 11.17 -5.99 -6.16
CA ILE A 421 10.55 -7.19 -5.61
C ILE A 421 11.66 -8.18 -5.31
N GLN A 422 12.16 -8.16 -4.08
CA GLN A 422 13.35 -8.89 -3.69
C GLN A 422 13.12 -9.86 -2.52
N GLN A 423 13.72 -11.04 -2.60
CA GLN A 423 13.80 -11.97 -1.45
C GLN A 423 12.45 -12.39 -0.88
N ASN A 424 11.42 -12.44 -1.72
CA ASN A 424 10.08 -12.91 -1.34
C ASN A 424 9.91 -14.40 -1.66
N VAL A 425 8.97 -15.04 -0.96
CA VAL A 425 8.46 -16.37 -1.32
C VAL A 425 7.06 -16.23 -1.88
N PHE A 426 6.88 -16.68 -3.12
CA PHE A 426 5.58 -16.84 -3.73
C PHE A 426 5.27 -18.32 -3.87
N PHE A 427 4.13 -18.75 -3.35
CA PHE A 427 3.64 -20.11 -3.53
C PHE A 427 2.15 -20.11 -3.87
N ASN A 428 1.78 -20.35 -5.12
CA ASN A 428 0.36 -20.34 -5.49
C ASN A 428 -0.22 -21.75 -5.69
N ASP A 429 -1.39 -21.99 -5.10
CA ASP A 429 -2.25 -23.19 -5.27
C ASP A 429 -3.69 -22.76 -5.57
N PRO A 430 -3.93 -22.13 -6.74
CA PRO A 430 -5.23 -21.56 -7.06
C PRO A 430 -6.23 -22.66 -7.40
N LYS A 431 -7.31 -22.73 -6.60
CA LYS A 431 -8.42 -23.66 -6.81
C LYS A 431 -9.37 -23.23 -7.94
N SER A 432 -9.30 -21.97 -8.37
CA SER A 432 -10.17 -21.39 -9.39
C SER A 432 -9.37 -20.56 -10.40
N ALA A 433 -9.93 -20.38 -11.60
CA ALA A 433 -9.45 -19.41 -12.60
C ALA A 433 -10.38 -18.16 -12.65
N ALA A 434 -11.23 -17.98 -11.63
CA ALA A 434 -12.06 -16.78 -11.50
C ALA A 434 -11.16 -15.54 -11.35
N ASN A 435 -11.61 -14.40 -11.86
CA ASN A 435 -10.95 -13.08 -11.73
C ASN A 435 -9.57 -12.94 -12.42
N GLY A 436 -9.45 -13.42 -13.66
CA GLY A 436 -8.44 -12.87 -14.59
C GLY A 436 -7.10 -13.61 -14.71
N GLY A 437 -6.91 -14.77 -14.06
CA GLY A 437 -5.76 -15.64 -14.33
C GLY A 437 -5.43 -16.59 -13.19
N LYS A 438 -4.64 -17.63 -13.49
CA LYS A 438 -3.91 -18.42 -12.49
C LYS A 438 -2.44 -18.01 -12.59
N HIS A 439 -2.05 -16.85 -12.06
CA HIS A 439 -0.67 -16.38 -12.13
C HIS A 439 -0.01 -16.24 -10.75
N VAL A 440 1.31 -16.35 -10.67
CA VAL A 440 2.04 -16.05 -9.43
C VAL A 440 2.43 -14.58 -9.40
N ILE A 441 2.99 -14.06 -10.49
CA ILE A 441 3.32 -12.64 -10.67
C ILE A 441 2.74 -12.17 -12.01
N LYS A 442 2.09 -11.01 -12.04
CA LYS A 442 1.61 -10.39 -13.28
C LYS A 442 1.98 -8.92 -13.36
N PHE A 443 2.42 -8.53 -14.55
CA PHE A 443 2.61 -7.15 -14.98
C PHE A 443 1.65 -6.88 -16.14
N GLN A 444 0.79 -5.87 -16.01
CA GLN A 444 -0.16 -5.48 -17.05
C GLN A 444 -0.36 -3.96 -17.07
N HIS A 445 -0.74 -3.41 -18.22
CA HIS A 445 -1.08 -1.99 -18.38
C HIS A 445 0.04 -1.07 -17.90
N PHE A 446 1.13 -0.97 -18.67
CA PHE A 446 2.28 -0.07 -18.40
C PHE A 446 3.01 -0.33 -17.07
N ALA A 447 3.01 -1.59 -16.62
CA ALA A 447 3.74 -1.98 -15.42
C ALA A 447 5.23 -2.18 -15.73
N ASP A 448 5.97 -1.07 -15.76
CA ASP A 448 7.30 -1.01 -16.38
C ASP A 448 8.48 -0.94 -15.41
N ASN A 449 9.65 -1.38 -15.85
CA ASN A 449 10.93 -1.17 -15.14
C ASN A 449 10.96 -1.74 -13.70
N ASN A 450 10.17 -2.76 -13.41
CA ASN A 450 10.22 -3.43 -12.11
C ASN A 450 11.36 -4.46 -12.08
N GLU A 451 11.94 -4.68 -10.91
CA GLU A 451 13.04 -5.62 -10.70
C GLU A 451 12.61 -6.76 -9.79
N VAL A 452 12.67 -7.99 -10.30
CA VAL A 452 12.31 -9.21 -9.57
C VAL A 452 13.58 -10.00 -9.28
N ILE A 453 14.08 -9.91 -8.05
CA ILE A 453 15.43 -10.37 -7.69
C ILE A 453 15.38 -11.37 -6.53
N GLU A 454 16.09 -12.49 -6.65
CA GLU A 454 16.31 -13.41 -5.52
C GLU A 454 15.03 -13.89 -4.83
N ASN A 455 13.95 -14.11 -5.58
CA ASN A 455 12.70 -14.65 -5.05
C ASN A 455 12.63 -16.18 -5.23
N ILE A 456 11.82 -16.82 -4.37
CA ILE A 456 11.32 -18.18 -4.61
C ILE A 456 9.96 -18.04 -5.29
N ILE A 457 9.81 -18.54 -6.52
CA ILE A 457 8.57 -18.44 -7.32
C ILE A 457 8.07 -19.85 -7.60
N ALA A 458 7.13 -20.32 -6.79
CA ALA A 458 6.63 -21.68 -6.85
C ALA A 458 5.11 -21.73 -7.08
N ALA A 459 4.66 -22.78 -7.77
CA ALA A 459 3.24 -23.06 -7.91
C ALA A 459 2.96 -24.56 -8.00
N GLY A 460 1.92 -25.03 -7.33
CA GLY A 460 1.53 -26.43 -7.37
C GLY A 460 0.28 -26.71 -6.55
N ALA A 461 -0.36 -27.84 -6.84
CA ALA A 461 -1.51 -28.30 -6.08
C ALA A 461 -1.07 -29.06 -4.83
N ILE A 462 -1.75 -28.83 -3.71
CA ILE A 462 -1.53 -29.60 -2.48
C ILE A 462 -2.40 -30.87 -2.53
N ASP A 463 -1.77 -32.04 -2.45
CA ASP A 463 -2.43 -33.36 -2.37
C ASP A 463 -1.94 -34.11 -1.12
N GLY A 464 -2.64 -33.92 -0.01
CA GLY A 464 -2.19 -34.44 1.29
C GLY A 464 -0.91 -33.75 1.74
N ASP A 465 0.15 -34.54 1.93
CA ASP A 465 1.48 -34.08 2.38
C ASP A 465 2.47 -33.95 1.21
N GLU A 466 1.96 -33.80 -0.02
CA GLU A 466 2.77 -33.61 -1.22
C GLU A 466 2.32 -32.36 -1.98
N VAL A 467 3.27 -31.73 -2.66
CA VAL A 467 3.00 -30.67 -3.63
C VAL A 467 3.23 -31.21 -5.04
N VAL A 468 2.18 -31.23 -5.85
CA VAL A 468 2.24 -31.72 -7.23
C VAL A 468 2.28 -30.55 -8.23
N PRO A 469 3.10 -30.62 -9.29
CA PRO A 469 3.10 -29.57 -10.31
C PRO A 469 1.71 -29.40 -10.94
N ASP A 470 1.21 -28.16 -11.02
CA ASP A 470 0.03 -27.82 -11.81
C ASP A 470 0.44 -26.98 -13.04
N PRO A 471 0.46 -27.58 -14.24
CA PRO A 471 0.86 -26.89 -15.47
C PRO A 471 -0.21 -25.93 -16.00
N SER A 472 -1.30 -25.67 -15.26
CA SER A 472 -2.27 -24.62 -15.60
C SER A 472 -1.94 -23.26 -14.97
N ILE A 473 -0.99 -23.19 -14.04
CA ILE A 473 -0.61 -21.96 -13.34
C ILE A 473 0.53 -21.27 -14.08
N ILE A 474 0.41 -19.99 -14.40
CA ILE A 474 1.48 -19.19 -14.98
C ILE A 474 2.36 -18.67 -13.84
N LEU A 475 3.68 -18.85 -13.88
CA LEU A 475 4.53 -18.27 -12.84
C LEU A 475 4.66 -16.76 -13.01
N VAL A 476 4.93 -16.31 -14.23
CA VAL A 476 5.05 -14.88 -14.53
C VAL A 476 4.34 -14.57 -15.85
N GLU A 477 3.41 -13.63 -15.81
CA GLU A 477 2.68 -13.10 -16.96
C GLU A 477 3.04 -11.63 -17.17
N ILE A 478 3.35 -11.25 -18.42
CA ILE A 478 3.65 -9.87 -18.81
C ILE A 478 2.82 -9.54 -20.05
N VAL A 479 1.91 -8.57 -19.93
CA VAL A 479 0.93 -8.21 -20.96
C VAL A 479 0.70 -6.70 -21.04
N ASP A 480 -0.09 -6.27 -22.02
CA ASP A 480 -0.65 -4.92 -22.14
C ASP A 480 0.39 -3.79 -21.99
N ASP A 481 1.36 -3.78 -22.90
CA ASP A 481 2.41 -2.76 -23.02
C ASP A 481 3.22 -2.55 -21.73
N SER A 482 3.47 -3.64 -20.99
CA SER A 482 4.37 -3.67 -19.84
C SER A 482 5.77 -4.14 -20.25
N ASP A 483 6.77 -3.29 -20.10
CA ASP A 483 8.12 -3.44 -20.65
C ASP A 483 9.25 -3.24 -19.62
N ASN A 484 10.46 -3.66 -19.98
CA ASN A 484 11.70 -3.44 -19.21
C ASN A 484 11.72 -4.01 -17.78
N ASN A 485 10.81 -4.93 -17.45
CA ASN A 485 10.87 -5.69 -16.20
C ASN A 485 12.07 -6.66 -16.23
N THR A 486 12.88 -6.69 -15.15
CA THR A 486 14.09 -7.51 -15.08
C THR A 486 13.99 -8.62 -14.03
N PHE A 487 14.66 -9.74 -14.29
CA PHE A 487 14.60 -10.94 -13.44
C PHE A 487 16.01 -11.47 -13.21
N GLN A 488 16.39 -11.67 -11.94
CA GLN A 488 17.72 -12.16 -11.60
C GLN A 488 17.77 -12.95 -10.29
N GLY A 489 18.46 -14.10 -10.30
CA GLY A 489 18.73 -14.87 -9.09
C GLY A 489 17.47 -15.53 -8.48
N ASN A 490 16.35 -15.51 -9.21
CA ASN A 490 15.12 -16.17 -8.77
C ASN A 490 15.23 -17.69 -8.94
N CYS A 491 14.55 -18.41 -8.06
CA CYS A 491 14.43 -19.86 -8.12
C CYS A 491 12.96 -20.22 -8.36
N ALA A 492 12.70 -20.95 -9.44
CA ALA A 492 11.36 -21.17 -9.96
C ALA A 492 11.00 -22.65 -10.06
N TRP A 493 9.77 -22.98 -9.67
CA TRP A 493 9.22 -24.33 -9.79
C TRP A 493 7.72 -24.36 -10.10
N GLY A 494 7.31 -25.31 -10.93
CA GLY A 494 5.90 -25.55 -11.25
C GLY A 494 5.35 -24.66 -12.38
N GLY A 495 4.04 -24.73 -12.62
CA GLY A 495 3.34 -23.93 -13.61
C GLY A 495 3.43 -24.39 -15.09
N SER A 496 2.77 -23.64 -15.98
CA SER A 496 2.52 -23.94 -17.40
C SER A 496 3.74 -23.89 -18.32
N ASN A 497 4.91 -23.53 -17.79
CA ASN A 497 6.08 -23.20 -18.62
C ASN A 497 6.93 -24.43 -18.98
N PHE A 498 6.26 -25.55 -19.26
CA PHE A 498 6.87 -26.72 -19.91
C PHE A 498 6.84 -26.62 -21.45
N ALA A 499 6.27 -25.55 -22.03
CA ALA A 499 6.28 -25.31 -23.48
C ALA A 499 6.91 -23.94 -23.78
N GLU A 500 8.03 -23.94 -24.52
CA GLU A 500 8.90 -22.77 -24.81
C GLU A 500 8.24 -21.66 -25.66
N ASP A 501 6.98 -21.81 -26.11
CA ASP A 501 6.40 -21.03 -27.21
C ASP A 501 5.07 -20.30 -26.89
N THR A 502 4.69 -20.09 -25.62
CA THR A 502 3.47 -19.32 -25.29
C THR A 502 3.77 -17.81 -25.24
N PRO A 503 3.16 -16.96 -26.10
CA PRO A 503 3.34 -15.51 -26.05
C PRO A 503 2.79 -14.89 -24.75
N GLY A 504 3.45 -13.87 -24.20
CA GLY A 504 3.04 -13.18 -22.96
C GLY A 504 3.40 -13.91 -21.66
N VAL A 505 4.00 -15.10 -21.79
CA VAL A 505 4.39 -15.95 -20.68
C VAL A 505 5.91 -16.04 -20.66
N PHE A 506 6.50 -15.81 -19.49
CA PHE A 506 7.95 -15.71 -19.29
C PHE A 506 8.73 -16.90 -19.91
N PRO A 507 9.57 -16.66 -20.94
CA PRO A 507 10.48 -17.69 -21.43
C PRO A 507 11.57 -17.90 -20.38
N ARG A 508 12.06 -19.14 -20.23
CA ARG A 508 13.18 -19.46 -19.32
C ARG A 508 14.36 -18.51 -19.59
N THR A 509 14.54 -17.47 -18.78
CA THR A 509 15.70 -16.59 -18.90
C THR A 509 16.93 -17.30 -18.33
N GLU A 510 18.11 -16.91 -18.81
CA GLU A 510 19.38 -17.47 -18.32
C GLU A 510 19.67 -17.09 -16.85
N ASN A 511 18.91 -16.16 -16.27
CA ASN A 511 19.14 -15.59 -14.93
C ASN A 511 18.09 -16.04 -13.88
N THR A 512 17.32 -17.08 -14.17
CA THR A 512 16.38 -17.73 -13.23
C THR A 512 16.65 -19.23 -13.22
N ASP A 513 16.84 -19.80 -12.04
CA ASP A 513 17.10 -21.22 -11.88
C ASP A 513 15.79 -22.02 -11.84
N TRP A 514 15.66 -22.97 -12.77
CA TRP A 514 14.44 -23.75 -12.95
C TRP A 514 14.57 -25.18 -12.46
N PHE A 515 13.64 -25.59 -11.61
CA PHE A 515 13.65 -26.92 -11.02
C PHE A 515 12.50 -27.79 -11.53
N THR A 516 12.74 -29.10 -11.55
CA THR A 516 11.73 -30.09 -11.97
C THR A 516 10.91 -30.65 -10.82
N THR A 517 11.45 -30.60 -9.59
CA THR A 517 10.77 -30.99 -8.36
C THR A 517 10.92 -29.88 -7.32
N LEU A 518 9.87 -29.69 -6.53
CA LEU A 518 9.89 -28.91 -5.30
C LEU A 518 9.84 -29.93 -4.18
N GLU A 519 10.90 -29.96 -3.38
CA GLU A 519 10.90 -30.75 -2.16
C GLU A 519 10.40 -29.85 -1.04
N VAL A 520 9.37 -30.27 -0.32
CA VAL A 520 8.83 -29.46 0.80
C VAL A 520 9.86 -29.24 1.91
N SER A 521 10.93 -30.05 1.95
CA SER A 521 12.07 -29.85 2.84
C SER A 521 12.90 -28.61 2.49
N TRP A 522 12.68 -27.96 1.34
CA TRP A 522 13.27 -26.65 1.04
C TRP A 522 12.83 -25.58 2.04
N PHE A 523 11.68 -25.78 2.67
CA PHE A 523 11.12 -24.91 3.69
C PHE A 523 11.29 -25.54 5.07
N ALA A 524 11.41 -24.72 6.11
CA ALA A 524 11.61 -25.19 7.47
C ALA A 524 10.48 -26.12 7.93
N ASN A 525 9.24 -25.78 7.58
CA ASN A 525 8.06 -26.58 7.88
C ASN A 525 6.90 -26.21 6.94
N PHE A 526 6.93 -26.71 5.70
CA PHE A 526 5.94 -26.34 4.69
C PHE A 526 4.47 -26.45 5.20
N PRO A 527 3.68 -25.36 5.18
CA PRO A 527 2.35 -25.31 5.79
C PRO A 527 1.24 -25.95 4.92
N PHE A 528 1.10 -27.27 4.99
CA PHE A 528 0.11 -28.01 4.19
C PHE A 528 -1.35 -27.67 4.50
N ASP A 529 -1.66 -27.22 5.71
CA ASP A 529 -2.99 -26.78 6.12
C ASP A 529 -3.31 -25.35 5.68
N LYS A 530 -2.38 -24.70 4.97
CA LYS A 530 -2.46 -23.31 4.50
C LYS A 530 -2.49 -22.26 5.63
N GLY A 531 -2.25 -22.70 6.86
CA GLY A 531 -1.96 -21.87 8.01
C GLY A 531 -0.56 -22.18 8.53
N GLY A 532 -0.05 -21.42 9.48
CA GLY A 532 1.33 -21.58 9.96
C GLY A 532 1.90 -20.23 10.34
N SER A 533 3.20 -20.15 10.55
CA SER A 533 3.88 -18.88 10.76
C SER A 533 4.75 -18.51 9.55
N ILE A 534 5.17 -17.26 9.46
CA ILE A 534 6.06 -16.83 8.37
C ILE A 534 7.40 -17.60 8.39
N GLU A 535 7.88 -17.98 9.57
CA GLU A 535 9.13 -18.72 9.75
C GLU A 535 9.08 -20.15 9.20
N ASP A 536 7.88 -20.72 9.02
CA ASP A 536 7.70 -22.02 8.37
C ASP A 536 8.25 -22.01 6.93
N TRP A 537 8.31 -20.83 6.31
CA TRP A 537 8.81 -20.59 4.95
C TRP A 537 10.31 -20.34 4.87
N ASN A 538 11.03 -20.37 5.99
CA ASN A 538 12.49 -20.23 6.01
C ASN A 538 13.13 -21.26 5.10
N ILE A 539 14.04 -20.81 4.23
CA ILE A 539 14.69 -21.67 3.24
C ILE A 539 15.83 -22.44 3.91
N THR A 540 15.74 -23.77 3.87
CA THR A 540 16.70 -24.66 4.51
C THR A 540 17.92 -24.93 3.64
N ASP A 541 18.92 -25.60 4.20
CA ASP A 541 20.08 -26.11 3.47
C ASP A 541 19.73 -27.20 2.44
N ASP A 542 18.54 -27.82 2.53
CA ASP A 542 18.08 -28.82 1.56
C ASP A 542 17.63 -28.19 0.23
N ALA A 543 17.32 -26.89 0.23
CA ALA A 543 17.04 -26.17 -1.00
C ALA A 543 18.31 -26.05 -1.88
N PRO A 544 18.19 -26.10 -3.22
CA PRO A 544 19.32 -25.97 -4.13
C PRO A 544 20.20 -24.75 -3.83
N GLU A 545 21.52 -24.88 -3.98
CA GLU A 545 22.48 -23.78 -3.71
C GLU A 545 22.21 -22.53 -4.57
N ALA A 546 21.58 -22.70 -5.73
CA ALA A 546 21.23 -21.61 -6.62
C ALA A 546 19.97 -20.84 -6.16
N CYS A 547 19.17 -21.41 -5.25
CA CYS A 547 18.03 -20.71 -4.68
C CYS A 547 18.48 -19.78 -3.54
N PRO A 548 17.87 -18.58 -3.43
CA PRO A 548 18.15 -17.63 -2.36
C PRO A 548 17.85 -18.26 -1.00
N LYS A 549 18.74 -18.03 -0.03
CA LYS A 549 18.57 -18.52 1.35
C LYS A 549 17.86 -17.45 2.18
N LEU A 550 16.54 -17.49 2.14
CA LEU A 550 15.67 -16.54 2.81
C LEU A 550 15.42 -16.95 4.26
N THR A 551 15.43 -15.99 5.18
CA THR A 551 15.09 -16.18 6.59
C THR A 551 14.18 -15.04 7.03
N PHE A 552 13.06 -15.41 7.67
CA PHE A 552 12.01 -14.56 8.20
C PHE A 552 11.97 -14.69 9.73
N GLY A 553 11.47 -13.66 10.41
CA GLY A 553 11.22 -13.68 11.86
C GLY A 553 12.42 -13.43 12.77
N ASN A 554 13.40 -12.61 12.34
CA ASN A 554 14.50 -12.14 13.22
C ASN A 554 14.36 -10.67 13.59
#